data_AF-A0AAU0TKW3-F1
#
_entry.id   AF-A0AAU0TKW3-F1
#
_cell.length_a   1.000
_cell.length_b   1.000
_cell.length_c   1.000
_cell.angle_alpha   90.00
_cell.angle_beta   90.00
_cell.angle_gamma   90.00
#
_symmetry.space_group_name_H-M   'P 1'
#
loop_
_entity.id
_entity.type
_entity.pdbx_description
1 polymer ?
#
loop_
_entity_poly.entity_id
_entity_poly.type
_entity_poly.pdbx_seq_one_letter_code
_entity_poly.pdbx_strand_id
1 'polypeptide(L)'
;MKFDCVKVSGKLDYVRSVMPMNGGYKAKVSIDGSVIPNLTLTNKIYEELEVGQNVTFYGMFKNSSKKEKNIGVIYGVQKESGEKMFATSFRLMVPMILAGAAALAFCMVFLIGWFPSLFALIFLFGQDQSYMYNATVVTIVEAGLVALFFLWRAWVIFSATSRPESWEIIAPSTLSSRFSKFHKE
;
A
#
# COMPACT_ATOMS: atom_id res chain seq x y z
N MET A 1 2.32 1.54 -9.28
CA MET A 1 1.58 0.58 -8.43
C MET A 1 0.25 1.23 -8.02
N LYS A 2 -0.88 0.75 -8.55
CA LYS A 2 -2.22 1.31 -8.24
C LYS A 2 -2.87 0.43 -7.17
N PHE A 3 -3.39 1.05 -6.12
CA PHE A 3 -4.24 0.39 -5.13
C PHE A 3 -5.66 0.85 -5.40
N ASP A 4 -6.58 -0.09 -5.55
CA ASP A 4 -8.00 0.19 -5.67
C ASP A 4 -8.59 0.19 -4.25
N CYS A 5 -9.14 1.33 -3.84
CA CYS A 5 -9.75 1.52 -2.53
C CYS A 5 -11.26 1.34 -2.68
N VAL A 6 -11.82 0.31 -2.04
CA VAL A 6 -13.22 -0.09 -2.26
C VAL A 6 -13.88 -0.51 -0.95
N LYS A 7 -15.20 -0.36 -0.93
CA LYS A 7 -16.09 -0.87 0.12
C LYS A 7 -16.78 -2.12 -0.36
N VAL A 8 -16.81 -3.14 0.48
CA VAL A 8 -17.55 -4.38 0.21
C VAL A 8 -18.44 -4.68 1.40
N SER A 9 -19.73 -4.77 1.14
CA SER A 9 -20.77 -5.03 2.14
C SER A 9 -21.42 -6.38 1.88
N GLY A 10 -21.79 -7.07 2.95
CA GLY A 10 -22.55 -8.32 2.88
C GLY A 10 -22.51 -9.09 4.19
N LYS A 11 -23.13 -10.26 4.20
CA LYS A 11 -23.14 -11.16 5.35
C LYS A 11 -21.82 -11.90 5.45
N LEU A 12 -21.19 -11.83 6.61
CA LEU A 12 -19.93 -12.53 6.87
C LEU A 12 -20.17 -14.02 7.08
N ASP A 13 -19.78 -14.87 6.13
CA ASP A 13 -20.00 -16.33 6.25
C ASP A 13 -18.92 -17.00 7.09
N TYR A 14 -17.66 -16.61 6.89
CA TYR A 14 -16.54 -17.08 7.69
C TYR A 14 -15.31 -16.20 7.55
N VAL A 15 -14.46 -16.24 8.57
CA VAL A 15 -13.11 -15.69 8.57
C VAL A 15 -12.16 -16.82 8.97
N ARG A 16 -11.23 -17.19 8.08
CA ARG A 16 -10.21 -18.20 8.36
C ARG A 16 -8.84 -17.56 8.36
N SER A 17 -8.18 -17.55 9.50
CA SER A 17 -6.77 -17.16 9.60
C SER A 17 -5.90 -18.22 8.92
N VAL A 18 -5.00 -17.76 8.05
CA VAL A 18 -4.04 -18.58 7.32
C VAL A 18 -2.65 -18.48 7.97
N MET A 19 -2.27 -17.28 8.41
CA MET A 19 -0.96 -17.05 9.00
C MET A 19 -0.95 -15.82 9.93
N PRO A 20 -0.46 -15.93 11.18
CA PRO A 20 -0.22 -14.76 12.02
C PRO A 20 0.94 -13.93 11.47
N MET A 21 0.84 -12.61 11.59
CA MET A 21 1.84 -11.63 11.18
C MET A 21 2.09 -10.65 12.33
N ASN A 22 3.21 -9.92 12.29
CA ASN A 22 3.48 -8.90 13.30
C ASN A 22 2.45 -7.76 13.18
N GLY A 23 1.53 -7.66 14.15
CA GLY A 23 0.45 -6.66 14.17
C GLY A 23 -0.82 -7.04 13.38
N GLY A 24 -0.97 -8.29 12.93
CA GLY A 24 -2.15 -8.71 12.17
C GLY A 24 -2.21 -10.18 11.77
N TYR A 25 -3.19 -10.52 10.94
CA TYR A 25 -3.36 -11.85 10.37
C TYR A 25 -3.50 -11.77 8.86
N LYS A 26 -2.90 -12.74 8.17
CA LYS A 26 -3.27 -13.06 6.79
C LYS A 26 -4.44 -14.03 6.84
N ALA A 27 -5.58 -13.64 6.29
CA ALA A 27 -6.82 -14.38 6.36
C ALA A 27 -7.48 -14.54 4.98
N LYS A 28 -8.45 -15.45 4.96
CA LYS A 28 -9.41 -15.69 3.89
C LYS A 28 -10.79 -15.38 4.46
N VAL A 29 -11.53 -14.50 3.82
CA VAL A 29 -12.84 -14.04 4.27
C VAL A 29 -13.89 -14.41 3.23
N SER A 30 -15.04 -14.91 3.65
CA SER A 30 -16.21 -15.13 2.78
C SER A 30 -17.32 -14.15 3.14
N ILE A 31 -17.86 -13.50 2.12
CA ILE A 31 -18.96 -12.56 2.23
C ILE A 31 -19.99 -12.90 1.15
N ASP A 32 -21.25 -13.13 1.53
CA ASP A 32 -22.33 -13.53 0.63
C ASP A 32 -21.93 -14.70 -0.31
N GLY A 33 -21.28 -15.72 0.25
CA GLY A 33 -20.77 -16.89 -0.47
C GLY A 33 -19.55 -16.61 -1.37
N SER A 34 -19.07 -15.37 -1.44
CA SER A 34 -17.92 -14.98 -2.24
C SER A 34 -16.65 -14.94 -1.40
N VAL A 35 -15.70 -15.82 -1.75
CA VAL A 35 -14.43 -15.96 -1.04
C VAL A 35 -13.40 -14.95 -1.54
N ILE A 36 -12.84 -14.16 -0.63
CA ILE A 36 -11.77 -13.20 -0.87
C ILE A 36 -10.52 -13.66 -0.10
N PRO A 37 -9.51 -14.21 -0.79
CA PRO A 37 -8.30 -14.70 -0.16
C PRO A 37 -7.21 -13.62 -0.06
N ASN A 38 -6.10 -13.96 0.60
CA ASN A 38 -4.90 -13.10 0.71
C ASN A 38 -5.21 -11.70 1.28
N LEU A 39 -6.08 -11.66 2.30
CA LEU A 39 -6.40 -10.44 3.02
C LEU A 39 -5.50 -10.28 4.24
N THR A 40 -4.99 -9.07 4.46
CA THR A 40 -4.31 -8.70 5.70
C THR A 40 -5.27 -7.89 6.56
N LEU A 41 -5.49 -8.35 7.78
CA LEU A 41 -6.31 -7.71 8.81
C LEU A 41 -5.42 -7.34 10.01
N THR A 42 -5.73 -6.26 10.72
CA THR A 42 -5.11 -6.02 12.03
C THR A 42 -5.70 -6.96 13.08
N ASN A 43 -4.97 -7.21 14.17
CA ASN A 43 -5.49 -7.99 15.30
C ASN A 43 -6.82 -7.44 15.80
N LYS A 44 -6.90 -6.11 15.96
CA LYS A 44 -8.09 -5.41 16.40
C LYS A 44 -9.29 -5.65 15.48
N ILE A 45 -9.10 -5.60 14.15
CA ILE A 45 -10.21 -5.87 13.21
C ILE A 45 -10.56 -7.35 13.25
N TYR A 46 -9.57 -8.25 13.29
CA TYR A 46 -9.82 -9.69 13.28
C TYR A 46 -10.63 -10.17 14.49
N GLU A 47 -10.31 -9.67 15.69
CA GLU A 47 -10.97 -10.05 16.95
C GLU A 47 -12.43 -9.58 17.02
N GLU A 48 -12.77 -8.49 16.33
CA GLU A 48 -14.09 -7.86 16.33
C GLU A 48 -15.04 -8.40 15.25
N LEU A 49 -14.58 -9.35 14.42
CA LEU A 49 -15.37 -9.94 13.35
C LEU A 49 -16.23 -11.09 13.87
N GLU A 50 -17.53 -10.89 13.84
CA GLU A 50 -18.52 -11.89 14.21
C GLU A 50 -19.17 -12.51 12.98
N VAL A 51 -19.06 -13.84 12.85
CA VAL A 51 -19.67 -14.60 11.76
C VAL A 51 -21.19 -14.50 11.82
N GLY A 52 -21.83 -14.30 10.67
CA GLY A 52 -23.28 -14.21 10.53
C GLY A 52 -23.83 -12.79 10.52
N GLN A 53 -23.03 -11.77 10.87
CA GLN A 53 -23.43 -10.37 10.83
C GLN A 53 -23.22 -9.74 9.45
N ASN A 54 -24.01 -8.71 9.16
CA ASN A 54 -23.77 -7.84 8.01
C ASN A 54 -22.64 -6.86 8.33
N VAL A 55 -21.58 -6.89 7.53
CA VAL A 55 -20.41 -6.04 7.70
C VAL A 55 -20.07 -5.31 6.41
N THR A 56 -19.53 -4.11 6.53
CA THR A 56 -18.92 -3.39 5.41
C THR A 56 -17.42 -3.26 5.63
N PHE A 57 -16.64 -3.93 4.79
CA PHE A 57 -15.20 -3.83 4.78
C PHE A 57 -14.72 -2.68 3.91
N TYR A 58 -13.78 -1.92 4.45
CA TYR A 58 -13.04 -0.87 3.76
C TYR A 58 -11.66 -1.45 3.44
N GLY A 59 -11.42 -1.80 2.17
CA GLY A 59 -10.20 -2.47 1.76
C GLY A 59 -9.41 -1.74 0.67
N MET A 60 -8.10 -1.86 0.73
CA MET A 60 -7.18 -1.47 -0.34
C MET A 60 -6.65 -2.71 -1.04
N PHE A 61 -6.84 -2.78 -2.35
CA PHE A 61 -6.52 -3.96 -3.14
C PHE A 61 -5.47 -3.64 -4.18
N LYS A 62 -4.38 -4.41 -4.17
CA LYS A 62 -3.40 -4.38 -5.25
C LYS A 62 -3.87 -5.32 -6.34
N ASN A 63 -4.33 -4.77 -7.45
CA ASN A 63 -4.67 -5.54 -8.63
C ASN A 63 -3.46 -5.69 -9.56
N SER A 64 -3.23 -6.90 -10.05
CA SER A 64 -2.15 -7.30 -10.94
C SER A 64 -2.73 -8.20 -12.03
N SER A 65 -2.11 -8.22 -13.22
CA SER A 65 -2.46 -9.16 -14.29
C SER A 65 -2.33 -10.62 -13.84
N LYS A 66 -1.37 -10.86 -12.94
CA LYS A 66 -1.15 -12.12 -12.23
C LYS A 66 -2.00 -12.17 -10.96
N LYS A 67 -3.18 -12.80 -11.04
CA LYS A 67 -4.18 -12.85 -9.96
C LYS A 67 -3.69 -13.51 -8.67
N GLU A 68 -2.68 -14.37 -8.76
CA GLU A 68 -1.99 -15.00 -7.63
C GLU A 68 -1.17 -14.00 -6.79
N LYS A 69 -0.79 -12.86 -7.38
CA LYS A 69 -0.06 -11.78 -6.69
C LYS A 69 -0.99 -10.72 -6.09
N ASN A 70 -2.30 -10.89 -6.25
CA ASN A 70 -3.26 -9.94 -5.72
C ASN A 70 -3.31 -10.10 -4.20
N ILE A 71 -3.23 -8.95 -3.53
CA ILE A 71 -3.26 -8.82 -2.08
C ILE A 71 -4.28 -7.76 -1.71
N GLY A 72 -5.01 -7.99 -0.63
CA GLY A 72 -5.92 -7.01 -0.04
C GLY A 72 -5.48 -6.66 1.37
N VAL A 73 -5.59 -5.39 1.73
CA VAL A 73 -5.40 -4.91 3.10
C VAL A 73 -6.72 -4.32 3.56
N ILE A 74 -7.26 -4.86 4.64
CA ILE A 74 -8.49 -4.35 5.25
C ILE A 74 -8.10 -3.22 6.19
N TYR A 75 -8.50 -2.02 5.80
CA TYR A 75 -8.21 -0.77 6.52
C TYR A 75 -9.26 -0.49 7.60
N GLY A 76 -10.49 -0.92 7.41
CA GLY A 76 -11.54 -0.75 8.40
C GLY A 76 -12.74 -1.65 8.17
N VAL A 77 -13.61 -1.70 9.17
CA VAL A 77 -14.87 -2.44 9.15
C VAL A 77 -15.96 -1.56 9.75
N GLN A 78 -17.16 -1.66 9.20
CA GLN A 78 -18.38 -1.15 9.80
C GLN A 78 -19.29 -2.34 10.12
N LYS A 79 -19.69 -2.45 11.39
CA LYS A 79 -20.60 -3.49 11.88
C LYS A 79 -22.06 -3.17 11.53
N GLU A 80 -22.93 -4.15 11.71
CA GLU A 80 -24.38 -4.01 11.52
C GLU A 80 -25.00 -2.95 12.45
N SER A 81 -24.43 -2.80 13.66
CA SER A 81 -24.79 -1.74 14.62
C SER A 81 -24.48 -0.31 14.13
N GLY A 82 -23.78 -0.17 13.00
CA GLY A 82 -23.30 1.11 12.48
C GLY A 82 -21.96 1.55 13.08
N GLU A 83 -21.42 0.81 14.05
CA GLU A 83 -20.10 1.08 14.63
C GLU A 83 -18.99 0.91 13.58
N LYS A 84 -18.09 1.90 13.50
CA LYS A 84 -16.98 1.91 12.54
C LYS A 84 -15.65 1.78 13.27
N MET A 85 -14.83 0.84 12.82
CA MET A 85 -13.46 0.68 13.28
C MET A 85 -12.51 0.83 12.10
N PHE A 86 -11.51 1.70 12.26
CA PHE A 86 -10.42 1.87 11.28
C PHE A 86 -9.07 1.58 11.92
N ALA A 87 -8.15 1.04 11.14
CA ALA A 87 -6.73 0.89 11.49
C ALA A 87 -6.02 2.24 11.35
N THR A 88 -6.42 3.23 12.16
CA THR A 88 -5.94 4.61 12.07
C THR A 88 -4.44 4.74 12.29
N SER A 89 -3.82 3.79 13.00
CA SER A 89 -2.36 3.72 13.18
C SER A 89 -1.62 3.67 11.83
N PHE A 90 -2.13 2.90 10.86
CA PHE A 90 -1.52 2.78 9.53
C PHE A 90 -1.65 4.02 8.66
N ARG A 91 -2.62 4.90 8.96
CA ARG A 91 -2.82 6.16 8.23
C ARG A 91 -1.61 7.08 8.33
N LEU A 92 -0.92 7.08 9.48
CA LEU A 92 0.26 7.92 9.71
C LEU A 92 1.56 7.14 9.64
N MET A 93 1.57 5.90 10.14
CA MET A 93 2.77 5.07 10.17
C MET A 93 3.31 4.78 8.76
N VAL A 94 2.44 4.43 7.80
CA VAL A 94 2.89 4.08 6.45
C VAL A 94 3.47 5.29 5.70
N PRO A 95 2.82 6.47 5.68
CA PRO A 95 3.43 7.68 5.12
C PRO A 95 4.74 8.07 5.80
N MET A 96 4.85 7.90 7.12
CA MET A 96 6.07 8.22 7.87
C MET A 96 7.24 7.31 7.47
N ILE A 97 7.01 6.01 7.33
CA ILE A 97 8.02 5.06 6.82
C ILE A 97 8.45 5.45 5.41
N LEU A 98 7.50 5.83 4.54
CA LEU A 98 7.82 6.28 3.18
C LEU A 98 8.61 7.60 3.15
N ALA A 99 8.32 8.53 4.06
CA ALA A 99 9.10 9.75 4.20
C ALA A 99 10.54 9.46 4.67
N GLY A 100 10.72 8.54 5.64
CA GLY A 100 12.03 8.05 6.04
C GLY A 100 12.78 7.37 4.90
N ALA A 101 12.08 6.53 4.12
CA ALA A 101 12.65 5.92 2.93
C ALA A 101 13.03 6.95 1.85
N ALA A 102 12.29 8.04 1.71
CA ALA A 102 12.62 9.13 0.79
C ALA A 102 13.97 9.77 1.14
N ALA A 103 14.20 10.05 2.43
CA ALA A 103 15.48 10.60 2.89
C ALA A 103 16.65 9.64 2.64
N LEU A 104 16.47 8.35 2.95
CA LEU A 104 17.50 7.34 2.69
C LEU A 104 17.78 7.18 1.18
N ALA A 105 16.74 7.15 0.36
CA ALA A 105 16.86 7.05 -1.09
C ALA A 105 17.59 8.27 -1.67
N PHE A 106 17.28 9.48 -1.18
CA PHE A 106 18.00 10.69 -1.56
C PHE A 106 19.50 10.54 -1.30
N CYS A 107 19.88 10.18 -0.06
CA CYS A 107 21.29 10.04 0.31
C CYS A 107 22.02 8.98 -0.54
N MET A 108 21.39 7.82 -0.77
CA MET A 108 21.99 6.76 -1.58
C MET A 108 22.17 7.19 -3.04
N VAL A 109 21.13 7.75 -3.67
CA VAL A 109 21.19 8.19 -5.07
C VAL A 109 22.17 9.34 -5.25
N PHE A 110 22.23 10.28 -4.29
CA PHE A 110 23.20 11.35 -4.32
C PHE A 110 24.64 10.80 -4.33
N LEU A 111 24.99 9.90 -3.39
CA LEU A 111 26.33 9.32 -3.32
C LEU A 111 26.65 8.50 -4.58
N ILE A 112 25.74 7.61 -4.99
CA ILE A 112 25.95 6.72 -6.14
C ILE A 112 26.01 7.51 -7.45
N GLY A 113 25.24 8.58 -7.59
CA GLY A 113 25.24 9.40 -8.80
C GLY A 113 26.44 10.36 -8.86
N TRP A 114 26.87 10.90 -7.72
CA TRP A 114 27.88 11.95 -7.67
C TRP A 114 29.26 11.47 -8.12
N PHE A 115 29.70 10.30 -7.66
CA PHE A 115 30.99 9.75 -8.07
C PHE A 115 31.08 9.51 -9.59
N PRO A 116 30.17 8.75 -10.25
CA PRO A 116 30.17 8.58 -11.70
C PRO A 116 30.02 9.90 -12.46
N SER A 117 29.22 10.84 -11.97
CA SER A 117 29.03 12.14 -12.62
C SER A 117 30.33 12.93 -12.70
N LEU A 118 31.18 12.88 -11.66
CA LEU A 118 32.51 13.50 -11.70
C LEU A 118 33.37 12.90 -12.81
N PHE A 119 33.45 11.57 -12.88
CA PHE A 119 34.24 10.89 -13.92
C PHE A 119 33.73 11.20 -15.32
N ALA A 120 32.41 11.16 -15.52
CA ALA A 120 31.79 11.46 -16.81
C ALA A 120 32.06 12.91 -17.25
N LEU A 121 31.91 13.88 -16.34
CA LEU A 121 32.15 15.29 -16.66
C LEU A 121 33.62 15.58 -16.95
N ILE A 122 34.55 15.02 -16.18
CA ILE A 122 36.00 15.15 -16.46
C ILE A 122 36.35 14.52 -17.81
N PHE A 123 35.81 13.33 -18.11
CA PHE A 123 36.09 12.63 -19.36
C PHE A 123 35.55 13.36 -20.60
N LEU A 124 34.33 13.93 -20.50
CA LEU A 124 33.67 14.57 -21.64
C LEU A 124 34.08 16.03 -21.87
N PHE A 125 34.32 16.78 -20.78
CA PHE A 125 34.51 18.23 -20.84
C PHE A 125 35.86 18.70 -20.30
N GLY A 126 36.70 17.78 -19.84
CA GLY A 126 37.98 18.10 -19.21
C GLY A 126 37.83 18.64 -17.79
N GLN A 127 38.95 19.05 -17.19
CA GLN A 127 39.02 19.50 -15.81
C GLN A 127 38.81 21.02 -15.71
N ASP A 128 37.61 21.49 -16.08
CA ASP A 128 37.18 22.88 -15.88
C ASP A 128 36.82 23.13 -14.41
N GLN A 129 36.88 24.35 -13.88
CA GLN A 129 36.58 24.69 -12.48
C GLN A 129 35.14 24.35 -12.06
N SER A 130 34.20 24.24 -13.01
CA SER A 130 32.76 24.05 -12.73
C SER A 130 32.32 22.59 -12.63
N TYR A 131 33.16 21.60 -12.94
CA TYR A 131 32.76 20.18 -12.99
C TYR A 131 32.18 19.65 -11.67
N MET A 132 32.74 20.05 -10.52
CA MET A 132 32.25 19.62 -9.20
C MET A 132 30.88 20.22 -8.89
N TYR A 133 30.67 21.49 -9.24
CA TYR A 133 29.37 22.14 -9.10
C TYR A 133 28.32 21.47 -9.98
N ASN A 134 28.63 21.26 -11.27
CA ASN A 134 27.72 20.63 -12.22
C ASN A 134 27.35 19.19 -11.81
N ALA A 135 28.34 18.40 -11.35
CA ALA A 135 28.08 17.06 -10.82
C ALA A 135 27.11 17.11 -9.63
N THR A 136 27.32 18.04 -8.70
CA THR A 136 26.48 18.21 -7.51
C THR A 136 25.05 18.63 -7.86
N VAL A 137 24.88 19.57 -8.80
CA VAL A 137 23.55 20.01 -9.23
C VAL A 137 22.78 18.87 -9.89
N VAL A 138 23.40 18.15 -10.82
CA VAL A 138 22.75 17.02 -11.52
C VAL A 138 22.29 15.96 -10.50
N THR A 139 23.16 15.61 -9.55
CA THR A 139 22.85 14.52 -8.62
C THR A 139 21.86 14.91 -7.55
N ILE A 140 21.83 16.18 -7.13
CA ILE A 140 20.76 16.71 -6.26
C ILE A 140 19.41 16.62 -6.98
N VAL A 141 19.35 16.99 -8.27
CA VAL A 141 18.12 16.91 -9.05
C VAL A 141 17.66 15.46 -9.17
N GLU A 142 18.55 14.54 -9.54
CA GLU A 142 18.23 13.10 -9.67
C GLU A 142 17.79 12.49 -8.33
N ALA A 143 18.55 12.70 -7.27
CA ALA A 143 18.21 12.24 -5.92
C ALA A 143 16.88 12.84 -5.43
N GLY A 144 16.65 14.13 -5.74
CA GLY A 144 15.41 14.84 -5.43
C GLY A 144 14.20 14.22 -6.12
N LEU A 145 14.30 13.88 -7.41
CA LEU A 145 13.22 13.21 -8.15
C LEU A 145 12.88 11.85 -7.53
N VAL A 146 13.88 11.07 -7.12
CA VAL A 146 13.67 9.79 -6.44
C VAL A 146 12.99 10.00 -5.09
N ALA A 147 13.44 10.95 -4.28
CA ALA A 147 12.83 11.27 -2.99
C ALA A 147 11.36 11.75 -3.14
N LEU A 148 11.11 12.63 -4.12
CA LEU A 148 9.79 13.13 -4.45
C LEU A 148 8.83 12.00 -4.85
N PHE A 149 9.31 10.97 -5.55
CA PHE A 149 8.50 9.79 -5.84
C PHE A 149 7.98 9.14 -4.55
N PHE A 150 8.85 8.89 -3.56
CA PHE A 150 8.43 8.29 -2.29
C PHE A 150 7.47 9.18 -1.49
N LEU A 151 7.73 10.48 -1.44
CA LEU A 151 6.84 11.45 -0.77
C LEU A 151 5.48 11.55 -1.46
N TRP A 152 5.45 11.53 -2.79
CA TRP A 152 4.21 11.48 -3.55
C TRP A 152 3.41 10.21 -3.25
N ARG A 153 4.08 9.05 -3.16
CA ARG A 153 3.44 7.78 -2.75
C ARG A 153 2.90 7.85 -1.32
N ALA A 154 3.62 8.47 -0.40
CA ALA A 154 3.16 8.70 0.97
C ALA A 154 1.89 9.56 1.00
N TRP A 155 1.88 10.65 0.21
CA TRP A 155 0.73 11.53 0.06
C TRP A 155 -0.49 10.83 -0.52
N VAL A 156 -0.32 9.99 -1.55
CA VAL A 156 -1.41 9.21 -2.14
C VAL A 156 -2.06 8.28 -1.12
N ILE A 157 -1.27 7.60 -0.27
CA ILE A 157 -1.81 6.71 0.77
C ILE A 157 -2.54 7.52 1.85
N PHE A 158 -1.93 8.62 2.30
CA PHE A 158 -2.53 9.49 3.32
C PHE A 158 -3.86 10.09 2.86
N SER A 159 -3.91 10.60 1.62
CA SER A 159 -5.12 11.16 1.04
C SER A 159 -6.20 10.10 0.85
N ALA A 160 -5.87 8.92 0.33
CA ALA A 160 -6.83 7.82 0.16
C ALA A 160 -7.44 7.35 1.50
N THR A 161 -6.62 7.23 2.55
CA THR A 161 -7.06 6.83 3.90
C THR A 161 -7.79 7.93 4.67
N SER A 162 -7.71 9.19 4.23
CA SER A 162 -8.37 10.30 4.91
C SER A 162 -9.88 10.35 4.69
N ARG A 163 -10.38 9.73 3.60
CA ARG A 163 -11.80 9.73 3.21
C ARG A 163 -12.26 8.32 2.82
N PRO A 164 -12.29 7.36 3.76
CA PRO A 164 -12.70 5.98 3.45
C PRO A 164 -14.18 5.88 3.00
N GLU A 165 -15.01 6.83 3.42
CA GLU A 165 -16.43 6.88 3.05
C GLU A 165 -16.66 7.13 1.57
N SER A 166 -15.75 7.83 0.89
CA SER A 166 -15.88 8.15 -0.53
C SER A 166 -15.39 7.02 -1.44
N TRP A 167 -14.98 5.87 -0.89
CA TRP A 167 -14.51 4.74 -1.68
C TRP A 167 -15.65 4.10 -2.47
N GLU A 168 -15.32 3.49 -3.60
CA GLU A 168 -16.30 2.85 -4.49
C GLU A 168 -16.89 1.60 -3.80
N ILE A 169 -18.21 1.45 -3.85
CA ILE A 169 -18.88 0.24 -3.34
C ILE A 169 -18.91 -0.79 -4.45
N ILE A 170 -18.38 -1.99 -4.20
CA ILE A 170 -18.38 -3.09 -5.16
C ILE A 170 -18.97 -4.35 -4.53
N ALA A 171 -19.57 -5.20 -5.36
CA ALA A 171 -20.09 -6.48 -4.93
C ALA A 171 -18.96 -7.43 -4.47
N PRO A 172 -19.20 -8.28 -3.45
CA PRO A 172 -18.24 -9.30 -2.99
C PRO A 172 -17.77 -10.24 -4.12
N SER A 173 -18.68 -10.62 -5.02
CA SER A 173 -18.39 -11.48 -6.18
C SER A 173 -17.43 -10.82 -7.17
N THR A 174 -17.63 -9.53 -7.46
CA THR A 174 -16.75 -8.72 -8.31
C THR A 174 -15.35 -8.64 -7.72
N LEU A 175 -15.23 -8.40 -6.41
CA LEU A 175 -13.93 -8.38 -5.75
C LEU A 175 -13.26 -9.76 -5.76
N SER A 176 -14.01 -10.81 -5.41
CA SER A 176 -13.54 -12.19 -5.42
C SER A 176 -13.00 -12.58 -6.81
N SER A 177 -13.65 -12.17 -7.90
CA SER A 177 -13.23 -12.47 -9.28
C SER A 177 -11.82 -11.98 -9.64
N ARG A 178 -11.31 -10.97 -8.92
CA ARG A 178 -9.96 -10.42 -9.10
C ARG A 178 -8.89 -11.36 -8.56
N PHE A 179 -9.22 -12.22 -7.61
CA PHE A 179 -8.28 -13.16 -7.02
C PHE A 179 -8.27 -14.50 -7.75
N SER A 180 -7.14 -15.18 -7.69
CA SER A 180 -6.97 -16.51 -8.30
C SER A 180 -7.89 -17.53 -7.65
N LYS A 181 -8.44 -18.46 -8.45
CA LYS A 181 -9.31 -19.54 -7.96
C LYS A 181 -8.57 -20.47 -6.98
N PHE A 182 -7.28 -20.72 -7.20
CA PHE A 182 -6.47 -21.61 -6.36
C PHE A 182 -6.36 -21.17 -4.89
N HIS A 183 -6.52 -19.87 -4.61
CA HIS A 183 -6.50 -19.38 -3.24
C HIS A 183 -7.87 -19.42 -2.56
N LYS A 184 -8.93 -19.78 -3.30
CA LYS A 184 -10.31 -19.86 -2.82
C LYS A 184 -10.72 -21.24 -2.36
N GLU A 185 -9.95 -22.27 -2.70
CA GLU A 185 -10.08 -23.62 -2.14
C GLU A 185 -9.65 -23.66 -0.67
#